data_AF-A0A1F6T1F5-F1
#
_entry.id   AF-A0A1F6T1F5-F1
#
_cell.length_a   1.000
_cell.length_b   1.000
_cell.length_c   1.000
_cell.angle_alpha   90.00
_cell.angle_beta   90.00
_cell.angle_gamma   90.00
#
_symmetry.space_group_name_H-M   'P 1'
#
loop_
_entity.id
_entity.type
_entity.pdbx_description
1 polymer ?
#
loop_
_entity_poly.entity_id
_entity_poly.type
_entity_poly.pdbx_seq_one_letter_code
_entity_poly.pdbx_strand_id
1 'polypeptide(L)'
;MKRKEKHTFYNYQFKHTAVKITDHPAIQSVDVAEALGIHPIMLYRWRQEMRDGKIEDNDQEARSRTELLDAKARIRTLERQLKQLRDENVILKQAERFFPEKKSQRSGS
;
A
#
# COMPACT_ATOMS: atom_id res chain seq x y z
N MET A 1 -22.29 -25.93 27.00
CA MET A 1 -21.38 -24.79 26.71
C MET A 1 -21.48 -24.44 25.23
N LYS A 2 -21.98 -23.26 24.86
CA LYS A 2 -22.03 -22.85 23.44
C LYS A 2 -20.61 -22.47 22.99
N ARG A 3 -20.05 -23.20 22.01
CA ARG A 3 -18.77 -22.82 21.38
C ARG A 3 -18.96 -21.44 20.73
N LYS A 4 -18.13 -20.46 21.08
CA LYS A 4 -18.11 -19.16 20.39
C LYS A 4 -17.66 -19.43 18.96
N GLU A 5 -18.56 -19.23 18.00
CA GLU A 5 -18.23 -19.29 16.57
C GLU A 5 -17.18 -18.23 16.27
N LYS A 6 -15.95 -18.65 15.94
CA LYS A 6 -14.92 -17.74 15.47
C LYS A 6 -15.29 -17.36 14.03
N HIS A 7 -15.98 -16.22 13.88
CA HIS A 7 -16.20 -15.62 12.58
C HIS A 7 -14.88 -15.04 12.06
N THR A 8 -14.19 -15.78 11.21
CA THR A 8 -13.08 -15.26 10.40
C THR A 8 -13.67 -14.40 9.30
N PHE A 9 -13.45 -13.09 9.39
CA PHE A 9 -13.79 -12.16 8.30
C PHE A 9 -12.67 -12.16 7.27
N TYR A 10 -13.02 -12.40 6.00
CA TYR A 10 -12.10 -12.32 4.87
C TYR A 10 -12.51 -11.12 4.02
N ASN A 11 -11.56 -10.25 3.68
CA ASN A 11 -11.83 -9.10 2.84
C ASN A 11 -12.08 -9.51 1.38
N TYR A 12 -12.61 -8.58 0.58
CA TYR A 12 -12.98 -8.85 -0.81
C TYR A 12 -11.78 -9.35 -1.62
N GLN A 13 -10.64 -8.66 -1.50
CA GLN A 13 -9.44 -8.94 -2.29
C GLN A 13 -8.89 -10.34 -2.02
N PHE A 14 -8.93 -10.80 -0.77
CA PHE A 14 -8.52 -12.14 -0.40
C PHE A 14 -9.45 -13.19 -1.03
N LYS A 15 -10.77 -13.01 -0.90
CA LYS A 15 -11.75 -13.92 -1.50
C LYS A 15 -11.60 -13.98 -3.02
N HIS A 16 -11.49 -12.81 -3.67
CA HIS A 16 -11.34 -12.69 -5.13
C HIS A 16 -10.07 -13.36 -5.64
N THR A 17 -8.93 -13.10 -5.00
CA THR A 17 -7.66 -13.74 -5.37
C THR A 17 -7.72 -15.25 -5.19
N ALA A 18 -8.28 -15.72 -4.06
CA ALA A 18 -8.42 -17.14 -3.78
C ALA A 18 -9.28 -17.85 -4.83
N VAL A 19 -10.41 -17.26 -5.24
CA VAL A 19 -11.27 -17.81 -6.30
C VAL A 19 -10.54 -17.80 -7.65
N LYS A 20 -9.88 -16.70 -8.00
CA LYS A 20 -9.13 -16.58 -9.28
C LYS A 20 -8.02 -17.62 -9.42
N ILE A 21 -7.35 -17.99 -8.33
CA ILE A 21 -6.34 -19.07 -8.34
C ILE A 21 -6.99 -20.41 -8.71
N THR A 22 -8.22 -20.66 -8.26
CA THR A 22 -8.94 -21.91 -8.58
C THR A 22 -9.45 -22.00 -10.02
N ASP A 23 -9.42 -20.91 -10.79
CA ASP A 23 -9.83 -20.93 -12.20
C ASP A 23 -8.77 -21.55 -13.12
N HIS A 24 -7.56 -21.77 -12.60
CA HIS A 24 -6.50 -22.41 -13.37
C HIS A 24 -6.81 -23.92 -13.56
N PRO A 25 -6.79 -24.44 -14.80
CA PRO A 25 -7.25 -25.80 -15.10
C PRO A 25 -6.46 -26.92 -14.42
N ALA A 26 -5.23 -26.63 -13.99
CA ALA A 26 -4.36 -27.59 -13.31
C ALA A 26 -4.44 -27.52 -11.75
N ILE A 27 -5.23 -26.60 -11.19
CA ILE A 27 -5.27 -26.36 -9.74
C ILE A 27 -6.62 -26.84 -9.17
N GLN A 28 -6.57 -27.70 -8.14
CA GLN A 28 -7.79 -28.11 -7.43
C GLN A 28 -8.12 -27.12 -6.31
N SER A 29 -9.42 -26.90 -6.06
CA SER A 29 -9.88 -26.05 -4.96
C SER A 29 -9.44 -26.56 -3.59
N VAL A 30 -9.21 -27.88 -3.43
CA VAL A 30 -8.74 -28.45 -2.16
C VAL A 30 -7.30 -28.02 -1.86
N ASP A 31 -6.41 -28.07 -2.85
CA ASP A 31 -5.02 -27.66 -2.71
C ASP A 31 -4.90 -26.17 -2.38
N VAL A 32 -5.73 -25.33 -3.01
CA VAL A 32 -5.79 -23.90 -2.71
C VAL A 32 -6.29 -23.65 -1.29
N ALA A 33 -7.28 -24.42 -0.85
CA ALA A 33 -7.80 -24.29 0.51
C ALA A 33 -6.77 -24.69 1.56
N GLU A 34 -6.04 -25.77 1.32
CA GLU A 34 -4.95 -26.23 2.18
C GLU A 34 -3.83 -25.18 2.25
N ALA A 35 -3.38 -24.67 1.11
CA ALA A 35 -2.34 -23.64 1.04
C ALA A 35 -2.74 -22.33 1.73
N LEU A 36 -4.02 -21.96 1.68
CA LEU A 36 -4.56 -20.77 2.33
C LEU A 36 -5.00 -21.02 3.78
N GLY A 37 -4.95 -22.26 4.28
CA GLY A 37 -5.41 -22.63 5.62
C GLY A 37 -6.90 -22.38 5.85
N ILE A 38 -7.72 -22.46 4.80
CA ILE A 38 -9.17 -22.26 4.84
C ILE A 38 -9.91 -23.56 4.58
N HIS A 39 -11.19 -23.62 4.96
CA HIS A 39 -12.01 -24.78 4.66
C HIS A 39 -12.40 -24.79 3.16
N PRO A 40 -12.29 -25.91 2.41
CA PRO A 40 -12.59 -25.96 0.97
C PRO A 40 -13.99 -25.44 0.58
N ILE A 41 -14.98 -25.64 1.46
CA ILE A 41 -16.35 -25.12 1.27
C ILE A 41 -16.40 -23.60 1.08
N MET A 42 -15.44 -22.86 1.65
CA MET A 42 -15.37 -21.42 1.56
C MET A 42 -15.10 -20.97 0.12
N LEU A 43 -14.23 -21.66 -0.61
CA LEU A 43 -13.94 -21.36 -2.01
C LEU A 43 -15.18 -21.57 -2.90
N TYR A 44 -15.91 -22.66 -2.67
CA TYR A 44 -17.17 -22.91 -3.37
C TYR A 44 -18.20 -21.82 -3.08
N ARG A 45 -18.36 -21.46 -1.81
CA ARG A 45 -19.26 -20.40 -1.36
C ARG A 45 -18.89 -19.06 -1.99
N TRP A 46 -17.62 -18.66 -1.98
CA TRP A 46 -17.19 -17.39 -2.58
C TRP A 46 -17.36 -17.37 -4.10
N ARG A 47 -17.10 -18.49 -4.78
CA ARG A 47 -17.37 -18.63 -6.22
C ARG A 47 -18.86 -18.44 -6.53
N GLN A 48 -19.73 -18.98 -5.68
CA GLN A 48 -21.18 -18.74 -5.80
C GLN A 48 -21.54 -17.28 -5.49
N GLU A 49 -21.03 -16.71 -4.40
CA GLU A 49 -21.29 -15.31 -4.03
C GLU A 49 -20.81 -14.30 -5.11
N MET A 50 -19.73 -14.61 -5.85
CA MET A 50 -19.26 -13.81 -7.00
C MET A 50 -20.13 -14.00 -8.25
N ARG A 51 -20.58 -15.22 -8.55
CA ARG A 51 -21.53 -15.47 -9.66
C ARG A 51 -22.88 -14.79 -9.41
N ASP A 52 -23.33 -14.80 -8.16
CA ASP A 52 -24.58 -14.18 -7.72
C ASP A 52 -24.47 -12.65 -7.62
N GLY A 53 -23.29 -12.06 -7.86
CA GLY A 53 -23.04 -10.62 -7.72
C GLY A 53 -23.13 -10.09 -6.29
N LYS A 54 -23.15 -10.97 -5.26
CA LYS A 54 -23.25 -10.59 -3.84
C LYS A 54 -21.93 -10.11 -3.26
N ILE A 55 -20.83 -10.58 -3.83
CA ILE A 55 -19.53 -9.96 -3.67
C ILE A 55 -19.42 -8.95 -4.82
N GLU A 56 -20.09 -7.80 -4.66
CA GLU A 56 -19.84 -6.65 -5.54
C GLU A 56 -18.36 -6.29 -5.42
N ASP A 57 -17.74 -5.93 -6.55
CA ASP A 57 -16.39 -5.37 -6.59
C ASP A 57 -16.29 -4.35 -5.47
N ASN A 58 -15.46 -4.61 -4.45
CA ASN A 58 -15.34 -3.70 -3.32
C ASN A 58 -14.49 -2.51 -3.79
N ASP A 59 -15.08 -1.73 -4.69
CA ASP A 59 -14.55 -0.52 -5.31
C ASP A 59 -13.99 0.40 -4.25
N GLN A 60 -14.61 0.43 -3.07
CA GLN A 60 -14.12 1.22 -1.94
C GLN A 60 -12.78 0.70 -1.39
N GLU A 61 -12.63 -0.61 -1.22
CA GLU A 61 -11.34 -1.20 -0.79
C GLU A 61 -10.28 -1.05 -1.89
N ALA A 62 -10.65 -1.24 -3.16
CA ALA A 62 -9.76 -1.02 -4.30
C ALA A 62 -9.29 0.45 -4.39
N ARG A 63 -10.21 1.42 -4.30
CA ARG A 63 -9.92 2.86 -4.26
C ARG A 63 -9.03 3.22 -3.07
N SER A 64 -9.35 2.73 -1.88
CA SER A 64 -8.54 3.00 -0.68
C SER A 64 -7.10 2.50 -0.80
N ARG A 65 -6.88 1.37 -1.49
CA ARG A 65 -5.55 0.84 -1.76
C ARG A 65 -4.79 1.70 -2.76
N THR A 66 -5.45 2.17 -3.82
CA THR A 66 -4.86 3.08 -4.81
C THR A 66 -4.46 4.40 -4.16
N GLU A 67 -5.36 5.02 -3.38
CA GLU A 67 -5.09 6.23 -2.62
C GLU A 67 -3.90 6.05 -1.66
N LEU A 68 -3.81 4.91 -0.98
CA LEU A 68 -2.69 4.59 -0.10
C LEU A 68 -1.36 4.48 -0.86
N LEU A 69 -1.36 3.90 -2.05
CA LEU A 69 -0.16 3.77 -2.89
C LEU A 69 0.31 5.14 -3.40
N ASP A 70 -0.64 5.97 -3.85
CA ASP A 70 -0.36 7.33 -4.32
C ASP A 70 0.19 8.21 -3.19
N ALA A 71 -0.42 8.14 -1.99
CA ALA A 71 0.07 8.82 -0.81
C ALA A 71 1.51 8.40 -0.46
N LYS A 72 1.82 7.09 -0.51
CA LYS A 72 3.19 6.59 -0.26
C LYS A 72 4.19 7.08 -1.31
N ALA A 73 3.81 7.12 -2.59
CA ALA A 73 4.66 7.65 -3.65
C ALA A 73 4.94 9.14 -3.45
N ARG A 74 3.93 9.91 -3.03
CA ARG A 74 4.08 11.32 -2.71
C ARG A 74 5.00 11.55 -1.52
N ILE A 75 4.86 10.78 -0.45
CA ILE A 75 5.74 10.85 0.73
C ILE A 75 7.21 10.62 0.32
N ARG A 76 7.50 9.56 -0.44
CA ARG A 76 8.87 9.27 -0.91
C ARG A 76 9.47 10.43 -1.72
N THR A 77 8.65 11.05 -2.56
CA THR A 77 9.06 12.20 -3.37
C THR A 77 9.41 13.40 -2.50
N LEU A 78 8.54 13.71 -1.53
CA LEU A 78 8.74 14.82 -0.59
C LEU A 78 9.96 14.58 0.31
N GLU A 79 10.16 13.35 0.80
CA GLU A 79 11.34 13.00 1.59
C GLU A 79 12.64 13.21 0.80
N ARG A 80 12.64 12.85 -0.50
CA ARG A 80 13.80 13.07 -1.38
C ARG A 80 14.08 14.56 -1.56
N GLN A 81 13.05 15.36 -1.80
CA GLN A 81 13.17 16.82 -1.94
C GLN A 81 13.65 17.47 -0.63
N LEU A 82 13.11 17.06 0.52
CA LEU A 82 13.54 17.54 1.83
C LEU A 82 15.00 17.21 2.10
N LYS A 83 15.46 16.00 1.73
CA LYS A 83 16.87 15.63 1.85
C LYS A 83 17.74 16.53 0.99
N GLN A 84 17.39 16.72 -0.28
CA GLN A 84 18.15 17.56 -1.19
C GLN A 84 18.27 19.01 -0.68
N LEU A 85 17.16 19.59 -0.23
CA LEU A 85 17.14 20.95 0.31
C LEU A 85 17.96 21.07 1.60
N ARG A 86 17.95 20.05 2.47
CA ARG A 86 18.79 20.03 3.67
C ARG A 86 20.26 19.98 3.33
N ASP A 87 20.64 19.13 2.38
CA ASP A 87 22.03 19.01 1.91
C ASP A 87 22.52 20.34 1.30
N GLU A 88 21.70 20.98 0.46
CA GLU A 88 21.99 22.30 -0.11
C GLU A 88 22.14 23.37 0.98
N ASN A 89 21.25 23.39 1.98
CA ASN A 89 21.31 24.36 3.07
C ASN A 89 22.59 24.20 3.91
N VAL A 90 23.06 22.97 4.10
CA VAL A 90 24.34 22.69 4.77
C VAL A 90 25.50 23.26 3.95
N ILE A 91 25.52 23.02 2.64
CA ILE A 91 26.57 23.54 1.74
C ILE A 91 26.58 25.07 1.75
N LEU A 92 25.42 25.72 1.65
CA LEU A 92 25.30 27.17 1.66
C LEU A 92 25.80 27.78 2.99
N LYS A 93 25.36 27.24 4.13
CA LYS A 93 25.85 27.66 5.46
C LYS A 93 27.35 27.45 5.62
N GLN A 94 27.88 26.38 5.05
CA GLN A 94 29.31 26.13 5.05
C GLN A 94 30.03 27.17 4.20
N ALA A 95 29.52 27.48 3.00
CA ALA A 95 30.08 28.52 2.13
C ALA A 95 30.06 29.91 2.79
N GLU A 96 28.98 30.30 3.48
CA GLU A 96 28.92 31.55 4.24
C GLU A 96 30.02 31.66 5.31
N ARG A 97 30.41 30.55 5.93
CA ARG A 97 31.52 30.53 6.91
C ARG A 97 32.89 30.70 6.26
N PHE A 98 33.08 30.12 5.07
CA PHE A 98 34.36 30.17 4.36
C PHE A 98 34.53 31.45 3.52
N PHE A 99 33.43 32.02 3.05
CA PHE A 99 33.35 33.29 2.35
C PHE A 99 32.53 34.28 3.19
N PRO A 100 33.02 34.67 4.39
CA PRO A 100 32.40 35.79 5.07
C PRO A 100 32.47 36.95 4.09
N GLU A 101 31.32 37.54 3.75
CA GLU A 101 31.27 38.68 2.84
C GLU A 101 32.43 39.62 3.16
N LYS A 102 33.22 40.00 2.15
CA LYS A 102 33.87 41.31 2.22
C LYS A 102 32.72 42.28 2.39
N LYS A 103 32.37 42.63 3.63
CA LYS A 103 31.57 43.81 3.95
C LYS A 103 32.21 44.91 3.15
N SER A 104 31.57 45.25 2.03
CA SER A 104 32.03 46.31 1.17
C SER A 104 32.08 47.53 2.08
N GLN A 105 33.29 47.97 2.40
CA GLN A 105 33.51 49.33 2.83
C GLN A 105 33.09 50.20 1.64
N ARG A 106 31.80 50.55 1.59
CA ARG A 106 31.41 51.82 0.98
C ARG A 106 31.66 52.88 2.04
N SER A 107 32.91 53.30 2.03
CA SER A 107 33.37 54.65 2.30
C SER A 107 32.27 55.69 2.16
N GLY A 108 32.14 56.54 3.18
CA GLY A 108 31.44 57.80 3.01
C GLY A 108 32.04 58.61 1.88
N SER A 109 31.17 59.26 1.13
CA SER A 109 31.33 60.63 0.64
C SER A 109 29.97 61.18 0.24
#